data_AF-A0A7K5NP98-F1
#
_entry.id   AF-A0A7K5NP98-F1
#
_cell.length_a   1.000
_cell.length_b   1.000
_cell.length_c   1.000
_cell.angle_alpha   90.00
_cell.angle_beta   90.00
_cell.angle_gamma   90.00
#
_symmetry.space_group_name_H-M   'P 1'
#
loop_
_entity.id
_entity.type
_entity.pdbx_description
1 polymer ?
#
loop_
_entity_poly.entity_id
_entity_poly.type
_entity_poly.pdbx_seq_one_letter_code
_entity_poly.pdbx_strand_id
1 'polypeptide(L)' 'RRRRMKRTAPRSTLRKIIKMHKPQLRLAANTDLLAWFFYFTFKQECPGVI' A
#
# COMPACT_ATOMS: atom_id res chain seq x y z
N ARG A 1 -9.28 8.41 20.70
CA ARG A 1 -9.18 6.93 20.58
C ARG A 1 -8.18 6.59 19.46
N ARG A 2 -6.91 6.25 19.77
CA ARG A 2 -5.93 5.82 18.75
C ARG A 2 -6.36 4.45 18.22
N ARG A 3 -6.90 4.38 17.00
CA ARG A 3 -7.19 3.10 16.34
C ARG A 3 -5.85 2.40 16.07
N ARG A 4 -5.52 1.39 16.87
CA ARG A 4 -4.41 0.47 16.59
C ARG A 4 -4.86 -0.39 15.40
N MET A 5 -4.71 0.14 14.19
CA MET A 5 -4.94 -0.62 12.97
C MET A 5 -3.97 -1.82 12.98
N LYS A 6 -4.51 -3.02 12.77
CA LYS A 6 -3.71 -4.18 12.42
C LYS A 6 -2.84 -3.78 11.21
N ARG A 7 -1.54 -3.54 11.45
CA ARG A 7 -0.54 -3.11 10.45
C ARG A 7 -0.09 -4.29 9.59
N THR A 8 -1.01 -5.14 9.19
CA THR A 8 -0.69 -6.25 8.31
C THR A 8 -0.88 -5.74 6.89
N ALA A 9 0.24 -5.42 6.21
CA ALA A 9 0.20 -4.97 4.83
C ALA A 9 -0.45 -6.05 3.96
N PRO A 10 -1.54 -5.78 3.24
CA PRO A 10 -2.17 -6.77 2.37
C PRO A 10 -1.36 -6.90 1.07
N ARG A 11 -0.23 -7.63 1.16
CA ARG A 11 0.77 -7.77 0.07
C ARG A 11 0.14 -8.30 -1.22
N SER A 12 -0.77 -9.28 -1.10
CA SER A 12 -1.49 -9.87 -2.24
C SER A 12 -2.43 -8.87 -2.91
N THR A 13 -3.11 -8.01 -2.14
CA THR A 13 -4.02 -6.99 -2.66
C THR A 13 -3.26 -5.87 -3.35
N LEU A 14 -2.16 -5.40 -2.74
CA LEU A 14 -1.27 -4.40 -3.35
C LEU A 14 -0.70 -4.90 -4.69
N ARG A 15 -0.23 -6.14 -4.75
CA ARG A 15 0.25 -6.74 -6.00
C ARG A 15 -0.85 -6.82 -7.06
N LYS A 16 -2.09 -7.16 -6.68
CA LYS A 16 -3.24 -7.18 -7.60
C LYS A 16 -3.57 -5.78 -8.14
N ILE A 17 -3.63 -4.77 -7.28
CA ILE A 17 -3.94 -3.38 -7.67
C ILE A 17 -2.86 -2.86 -8.62
N ILE A 18 -1.59 -3.06 -8.30
CA ILE A 18 -0.50 -2.57 -9.14
C ILE A 18 -0.48 -3.30 -10.48
N LYS A 19 -0.75 -4.60 -10.50
CA LYS A 19 -0.85 -5.40 -11.74
C LYS A 19 -2.06 -5.02 -12.59
N MET A 20 -3.18 -4.60 -11.98
CA MET A 20 -4.34 -4.05 -12.70
C MET A 20 -3.98 -2.76 -13.45
N HIS A 21 -3.25 -1.85 -12.82
CA HIS A 21 -2.88 -0.56 -13.43
C HIS A 21 -1.69 -0.66 -14.39
N LYS A 22 -0.73 -1.54 -14.09
CA LYS A 22 0.46 -1.78 -14.92
C LYS A 22 0.79 -3.28 -14.96
N PRO A 23 0.19 -4.04 -15.89
CA PRO A 23 0.38 -5.49 -15.97
C PRO A 23 1.80 -5.92 -16.34
N GLN A 24 2.56 -5.05 -17.02
CA GLN A 24 3.95 -5.29 -17.41
C GLN A 24 4.95 -5.00 -16.27
N LEU A 25 4.51 -4.39 -15.17
CA LEU A 25 5.39 -4.00 -14.07
C LEU A 25 5.70 -5.21 -13.18
N ARG A 26 6.94 -5.71 -13.24
CA ARG A 26 7.42 -6.78 -12.35
C ARG A 26 7.88 -6.18 -11.02
N LEU A 27 7.05 -6.28 -9.99
CA LEU A 27 7.43 -5.87 -8.63
C LEU A 27 8.51 -6.80 -8.09
N ALA A 28 9.69 -6.23 -7.80
CA ALA A 28 10.74 -6.92 -7.07
C ALA A 28 10.27 -7.32 -5.66
N ALA A 29 10.91 -8.31 -5.06
CA ALA A 29 10.59 -8.73 -3.69
C ALA A 29 10.63 -7.51 -2.74
N ASN A 30 9.64 -7.41 -1.85
CA ASN A 30 9.49 -6.35 -0.84
C ASN A 30 9.17 -4.93 -1.35
N THR A 31 9.12 -4.65 -2.66
CA THR A 31 8.63 -3.34 -3.17
C THR A 31 7.18 -3.04 -2.78
N ASP A 32 6.38 -4.08 -2.55
CA ASP A 32 5.03 -3.98 -2.00
C ASP A 32 4.98 -3.38 -0.57
N LEU A 33 6.04 -3.56 0.23
CA LEU A 33 6.14 -2.97 1.57
C LEU A 33 6.44 -1.48 1.50
N LEU A 34 7.29 -1.05 0.56
CA LEU A 34 7.58 0.37 0.32
C LEU A 34 6.33 1.10 -0.16
N ALA A 35 5.57 0.51 -1.09
CA ALA A 35 4.29 1.06 -1.53
C ALA A 35 3.28 1.18 -0.38
N TRP A 36 3.24 0.17 0.51
CA TRP A 36 2.38 0.23 1.70
C TRP A 36 2.83 1.29 2.70
N PHE A 37 4.14 1.47 2.90
CA PHE A 37 4.70 2.52 3.72
C PHE A 37 4.34 3.91 3.16
N PHE A 38 4.49 4.10 1.85
CA PHE A 38 4.12 5.35 1.19
C PHE A 38 2.63 5.64 1.29
N TYR A 39 1.79 4.63 1.10
CA TYR A 39 0.34 4.75 1.30
C TYR A 39 -0.01 5.15 2.74
N PHE A 40 0.64 4.54 3.73
CA PHE A 40 0.42 4.87 5.13
C PHE A 40 0.87 6.30 5.45
N THR A 41 2.05 6.70 4.98
CA THR A 41 2.57 8.07 5.15
C THR A 41 1.66 9.09 4.48
N PHE A 42 1.21 8.84 3.25
CA PHE A 42 0.28 9.72 2.54
C PHE A 42 -1.06 9.85 3.26
N LYS A 43 -1.61 8.76 3.80
CA LYS A 43 -2.85 8.81 4.60
C LYS A 43 -2.70 9.55 5.93
N GLN A 44 -1.49 9.60 6.48
CA GLN A 44 -1.20 10.34 7.71
C GLN A 44 -1.05 11.84 7.45
N GLU A 45 -0.49 12.23 6.30
CA GLU A 45 -0.36 13.63 5.88
C GLU A 45 -1.68 14.20 5.34
N CYS A 46 -2.45 13.40 4.62
CA CYS A 46 -3.72 13.81 4.00
C CYS A 46 -4.90 12.93 4.47
N PRO A 47 -5.45 13.16 5.68
CA PRO A 47 -6.48 12.30 6.26
C PRO A 47 -7.87 12.37 5.59
N GLY A 48 -8.03 13.14 4.50
CA GLY A 48 -9.33 13.38 3.84
C GLY A 48 -9.44 12.96 2.37
N VAL A 49 -8.38 12.47 1.75
CA VAL A 49 -8.39 12.09 0.31
C VAL A 49 -8.52 10.58 0.19
N ILE A 50 -9.63 10.11 -0.42
CA ILE A 50 -9.92 8.70 -0.71
C ILE A 50 -9.79 8.46 -2.21
#